data_AF-A0A8S8Y0U8-F1
#
_entry.id   AF-A0A8S8Y0U8-F1
#
_cell.length_a   1.000
_cell.length_b   1.000
_cell.length_c   1.000
_cell.angle_alpha   90.00
_cell.angle_beta   90.00
_cell.angle_gamma   90.00
#
_symmetry.space_group_name_H-M   'P 1'
#
loop_
_entity.id
_entity.type
_entity.pdbx_description
1 polymer ?
#
loop_
_entity_poly.entity_id
_entity_poly.type
_entity_poly.pdbx_seq_one_letter_code
_entity_poly.pdbx_strand_id
1 'polypeptide(L)' 'MDGARLVPDLLQASQLRAKEPSPSKMDSYNRIISMVGAGKSEDEFRANLTNAHGFYEGDVNALCASPTVRRLMGWG' A
#
# COMPACT_ATOMS: atom_id res chain seq x y z
N MET A 1 -5.75 -33.66 -45.30
CA MET A 1 -6.82 -33.00 -44.54
C MET A 1 -6.76 -33.55 -43.12
N ASP A 2 -5.62 -33.42 -42.44
CA ASP A 2 -5.12 -32.22 -41.75
C ASP A 2 -5.72 -32.11 -40.35
N GLY A 3 -4.82 -32.25 -39.37
CA GLY A 3 -5.09 -32.67 -38.02
C GLY A 3 -5.94 -31.72 -37.19
N ALA A 4 -6.68 -32.33 -36.26
CA ALA A 4 -7.27 -31.67 -35.12
C ALA A 4 -6.15 -31.07 -34.25
N ARG A 5 -5.80 -29.83 -34.57
CA ARG A 5 -4.85 -29.01 -33.82
C ARG A 5 -5.58 -28.54 -32.57
N LEU A 6 -5.43 -29.31 -31.49
CA LEU A 6 -5.64 -28.90 -30.10
C LEU A 6 -5.17 -27.45 -29.96
N VAL A 7 -6.10 -26.53 -29.72
CA VAL A 7 -5.81 -25.14 -29.39
C VAL A 7 -5.14 -25.12 -28.02
N PRO A 8 -3.83 -24.82 -27.90
CA PRO A 8 -3.17 -24.74 -26.60
C PRO A 8 -3.14 -23.28 -26.12
N ASP A 9 -4.21 -22.51 -26.33
CA ASP A 9 -4.20 -21.06 -26.08
C ASP A 9 -5.19 -20.60 -25.01
N LEU A 10 -6.09 -21.48 -24.55
CA LEU A 10 -7.05 -21.11 -23.49
C LEU A 10 -6.55 -21.37 -22.07
N LEU A 11 -5.36 -21.94 -21.89
CA LEU A 11 -4.78 -22.18 -20.56
C LEU A 11 -3.76 -21.12 -20.12
N GLN A 12 -3.33 -20.20 -21.00
CA GLN A 12 -2.39 -19.13 -20.64
C GLN A 12 -3.07 -17.83 -20.16
N ALA A 13 -4.35 -17.62 -20.44
CA ALA A 13 -5.05 -16.41 -20.02
C ALA A 13 -5.45 -16.40 -18.52
N SER A 14 -5.46 -17.56 -17.85
CA SER A 14 -5.87 -17.66 -16.44
C SER A 14 -4.74 -17.42 -15.43
N GLN A 15 -3.49 -17.22 -15.88
CA GLN A 15 -2.33 -17.06 -14.98
C GLN A 15 -1.81 -15.61 -14.86
N LEU A 16 -2.31 -14.67 -15.67
CA LEU A 16 -1.81 -13.28 -15.69
C LEU A 16 -2.54 -12.32 -14.74
N ARG A 17 -3.53 -12.81 -13.97
CA ARG A 17 -4.01 -12.10 -12.78
C ARG A 17 -3.41 -12.73 -11.53
N ALA A 18 -2.09 -12.91 -11.53
CA ALA A 18 -1.33 -12.90 -10.30
C ALA A 18 -1.63 -11.55 -9.65
N LYS A 19 -2.65 -11.55 -8.78
CA LYS A 19 -2.98 -10.46 -7.87
C LYS A 19 -1.66 -10.15 -7.18
N GLU A 20 -1.00 -9.07 -7.60
CA GLU A 20 0.30 -8.69 -7.07
C GLU A 20 0.24 -8.86 -5.55
N PRO A 21 1.23 -9.53 -4.93
CA PRO A 21 1.17 -9.81 -3.50
C PRO A 21 0.88 -8.48 -2.82
N SER A 22 -0.27 -8.40 -2.15
CA SER A 22 -0.69 -7.16 -1.52
C SER A 22 0.45 -6.76 -0.59
N PRO A 23 0.99 -5.54 -0.72
CA PRO A 23 2.14 -5.13 0.07
C PRO A 23 1.80 -5.40 1.53
N SER A 24 2.76 -5.98 2.26
CA SER A 24 2.59 -6.22 3.69
C SER A 24 2.15 -4.92 4.36
N LYS A 25 1.38 -4.99 5.44
CA LYS A 25 1.03 -3.78 6.21
C LYS A 25 2.28 -2.95 6.55
N MET A 26 3.39 -3.63 6.84
CA MET A 26 4.69 -3.01 7.10
C MET A 26 5.26 -2.25 5.89
N ASP A 27 5.21 -2.82 4.68
CA ASP A 27 5.63 -2.14 3.44
C ASP A 27 4.76 -0.92 3.15
N SER A 28 3.46 -1.04 3.39
CA SER A 28 2.51 0.06 3.25
C SER A 28 2.84 1.19 4.22
N TYR A 29 3.13 0.89 5.50
CA TYR A 29 3.55 1.88 6.48
C TYR A 29 4.89 2.54 6.12
N ASN A 30 5.89 1.75 5.73
CA ASN A 30 7.19 2.28 5.29
C ASN A 30 7.05 3.22 4.09
N ARG A 31 6.17 2.91 3.15
CA ARG A 31 5.89 3.78 1.99
C ARG A 31 5.23 5.08 2.40
N ILE A 32 4.24 5.04 3.28
CA ILE A 32 3.57 6.25 3.79
C ILE A 32 4.56 7.14 4.56
N ILE A 33 5.37 6.55 5.43
CA ILE A 33 6.40 7.28 6.19
C ILE A 33 7.46 7.86 5.25
N SER A 34 7.86 7.13 4.20
CA SER A 34 8.79 7.64 3.19
C SER A 34 8.21 8.80 2.37
N MET A 35 6.90 8.80 2.11
CA MET A 35 6.24 9.92 1.42
C MET A 35 6.15 11.17 2.29
N VAL A 36 5.92 11.01 3.60
CA VAL A 36 5.77 12.15 4.51
C VAL A 36 7.10 12.68 5.03
N GLY A 37 8.10 11.80 5.13
CA GLY A 37 9.39 12.03 5.79
C GLY A 37 9.35 11.55 7.25
N ALA A 38 10.33 10.72 7.62
CA ALA A 38 10.52 10.29 9.00
C ALA A 38 10.95 11.48 9.90
N GLY A 39 10.48 11.52 11.14
CA GLY A 39 10.88 12.53 12.13
C GLY A 39 10.04 13.81 12.16
N LYS A 40 8.94 13.88 11.40
CA LYS A 40 7.92 14.93 11.56
C LYS A 40 7.11 14.73 12.84
N SER A 41 6.55 15.82 13.38
CA SER A 41 5.59 15.74 14.49
C SER A 41 4.27 15.11 14.05
N GLU A 42 3.49 14.56 14.99
CA GLU A 42 2.21 13.89 14.68
C GLU A 42 1.24 14.81 13.90
N ASP A 43 1.15 16.07 14.29
CA ASP A 43 0.35 17.11 13.61
C ASP A 43 0.83 17.35 12.17
N GLU A 44 2.13 17.48 11.94
CA GLU A 44 2.69 17.67 10.59
C GLU A 44 2.44 16.46 9.71
N PHE A 45 2.55 15.25 10.26
CA PHE A 45 2.29 14.03 9.52
C PHE A 45 0.81 13.94 9.11
N ARG A 46 -0.10 14.26 10.04
CA ARG A 46 -1.54 14.31 9.76
C ARG A 46 -1.85 15.36 8.69
N ALA A 47 -1.36 16.59 8.87
CA ALA A 47 -1.58 17.69 7.95
C ALA A 47 -1.01 17.40 6.55
N ASN A 48 0.15 16.74 6.45
CA ASN A 48 0.73 16.39 5.15
C ASN A 48 -0.12 15.33 4.44
N LEU A 49 -0.61 14.31 5.14
CA LEU A 49 -1.46 13.28 4.53
C LEU A 49 -2.84 13.82 4.14
N THR A 50 -3.48 14.62 4.98
CA THR A 50 -4.79 15.18 4.68
C THR A 50 -4.71 16.29 3.62
N ASN A 51 -3.79 17.25 3.77
CA ASN A 51 -3.74 18.43 2.89
C ASN A 51 -2.93 18.21 1.60
N ALA A 52 -1.79 17.52 1.67
CA ALA A 52 -0.93 17.35 0.49
C ALA A 52 -1.29 16.12 -0.35
N HIS A 53 -1.89 15.10 0.27
CA HIS A 53 -2.22 13.84 -0.40
C HIS A 53 -3.72 13.53 -0.44
N GLY A 54 -4.57 14.35 0.22
CA GLY A 54 -6.02 14.21 0.15
C GLY A 54 -6.56 12.97 0.88
N PHE A 55 -5.80 12.38 1.81
CA PHE A 55 -6.28 11.25 2.59
C PHE A 55 -7.40 11.66 3.54
N TYR A 56 -8.37 10.77 3.74
CA TYR A 56 -9.46 10.99 4.67
C TYR A 56 -8.95 11.09 6.11
N GLU A 57 -9.41 12.11 6.83
CA GLU A 57 -8.93 12.40 8.19
C GLU A 57 -9.11 11.22 9.15
N GLY A 58 -10.22 10.48 9.03
CA GLY A 58 -10.46 9.29 9.87
C GLY A 58 -9.42 8.20 9.66
N ASP A 59 -9.00 7.96 8.40
CA ASP A 59 -7.97 6.96 8.08
C ASP A 59 -6.59 7.41 8.55
N VAL A 60 -6.29 8.71 8.42
CA VAL A 60 -5.03 9.30 8.92
C VAL A 60 -4.98 9.25 10.45
N ASN A 61 -6.09 9.52 11.13
CA ASN A 61 -6.16 9.42 12.59
C ASN A 61 -5.97 7.97 13.06
N ALA A 62 -6.62 7.00 12.40
CA ALA A 62 -6.42 5.58 12.67
C ALA A 62 -4.96 5.14 12.40
N LEU A 63 -4.32 5.71 11.37
CA LEU A 63 -2.93 5.48 11.06
C LEU A 63 -1.98 6.03 12.15
N CYS A 64 -2.22 7.25 12.64
CA CYS A 64 -1.43 7.86 13.72
C CYS A 64 -1.62 7.14 15.07
N ALA A 65 -2.80 6.56 15.31
CA ALA A 65 -3.09 5.73 16.47
C ALA A 65 -2.44 4.34 16.38
N SER A 66 -1.93 3.93 15.22
CA SER A 66 -1.32 2.60 15.04
C SER A 66 0.00 2.49 15.80
N PRO A 67 0.17 1.49 16.70
CA PRO A 67 1.39 1.34 17.49
C PRO A 67 2.63 1.16 16.61
N THR A 68 2.49 0.54 15.45
CA THR A 68 3.59 0.38 14.48
C THR A 68 4.03 1.71 13.91
N VAL A 69 3.10 2.60 13.54
CA VAL A 69 3.43 3.92 12.98
C VAL A 69 4.07 4.80 14.05
N ARG A 70 3.53 4.79 15.28
CA ARG A 70 4.11 5.53 16.41
C ARG A 70 5.56 5.12 16.68
N ARG A 71 5.85 3.80 16.67
CA ARG A 71 7.21 3.27 16.84
C ARG A 71 8.14 3.68 15.70
N LEU A 72 7.66 3.65 14.46
CA LEU A 72 8.46 4.04 13.28
C LEU A 72 8.72 5.56 13.22
N MET A 73 7.79 6.38 13.73
CA MET A 73 7.93 7.83 13.79
C MET A 73 8.64 8.33 15.06
N GLY A 74 8.85 7.47 16.07
CA GLY A 74 9.49 7.84 17.33
C GLY A 74 8.58 8.63 18.29
N TRP A 75 7.25 8.48 18.16
CA TRP A 75 6.26 9.18 19.01
C TRP A 75 5.82 8.37 20.25
N GLY A 76 6.46 7.23 20.52
CA GLY A 76 6.14 6.33 21.62
C GLY A 76 6.75 4.94 21.45
#